data_AF-A0A2V6LJ27-F1
#
_entry.id   AF-A0A2V6LJ27-F1
#
_cell.length_a   1.000
_cell.length_b   1.000
_cell.length_c   1.000
_cell.angle_alpha   90.00
_cell.angle_beta   90.00
_cell.angle_gamma   90.00
#
_symmetry.space_group_name_H-M   'P 1'
#
loop_
_entity.id
_entity.type
_entity.pdbx_description
1 polymer ?
#
loop_
_entity_poly.entity_id
_entity_poly.type
_entity_poly.pdbx_seq_one_letter_code
_entity_poly.pdbx_strand_id
1 'polypeptide(L)'
;YSALDGLYRQYTLIYVVADERDSIRLRTNYRREDVYLYRTLASPAQARERFLEYIKATNALRDHPRWYNEVTTNCTTSIRTQRAVKLRAPWDWRMLLNGKADELLYERHAIATGGLPFSELKQRSLINERARAADKDPDFSRLIREDLPNGN
;
A
#
# COMPACT_ATOMS: atom_id res chain seq x y z
N TYR A 1 -17.60 7.07 5.08
CA TYR A 1 -16.83 5.82 5.21
C TYR A 1 -16.54 5.63 6.69
N SER A 2 -17.16 4.63 7.31
CA SER A 2 -16.93 4.25 8.71
C SER A 2 -16.01 3.04 8.72
N ALA A 3 -14.83 3.16 9.34
CA ALA A 3 -13.91 2.04 9.51
C ALA A 3 -14.45 0.96 10.47
N LEU A 4 -15.57 1.22 11.14
CA LEU A 4 -16.21 0.31 12.10
C LEU A 4 -17.40 -0.46 11.49
N ASP A 5 -18.03 0.06 10.43
CA ASP A 5 -19.20 -0.60 9.81
C ASP A 5 -18.81 -1.69 8.79
N GLY A 6 -17.58 -1.69 8.28
CA GLY A 6 -17.10 -2.79 7.44
C GLY A 6 -16.67 -4.03 8.25
N LEU A 7 -16.69 -3.95 9.59
CA LEU A 7 -16.36 -5.05 10.50
C LEU A 7 -17.39 -6.19 10.41
N TYR A 8 -18.60 -5.90 9.91
CA TYR A 8 -19.64 -6.87 9.62
C TYR A 8 -19.58 -7.31 8.15
N ARG A 9 -19.59 -8.63 7.92
CA ARG A 9 -19.59 -9.31 6.61
C ARG A 9 -20.75 -8.90 5.67
N GLN A 10 -20.77 -7.65 5.19
CA GLN A 10 -21.87 -7.12 4.37
C GLN A 10 -21.46 -6.73 2.95
N TYR A 11 -20.18 -6.89 2.60
CA TYR A 11 -19.67 -6.49 1.28
C TYR A 11 -19.06 -7.67 0.53
N THR A 12 -19.35 -7.77 -0.76
CA THR A 12 -18.66 -8.69 -1.67
C THR A 12 -17.25 -8.16 -1.92
N LEU A 13 -16.27 -9.06 -1.96
CA LEU A 13 -14.89 -8.66 -2.27
C LEU A 13 -14.77 -8.39 -3.76
N ILE A 14 -14.28 -7.20 -4.11
CA ILE A 14 -13.89 -6.84 -5.47
C ILE A 14 -12.42 -6.41 -5.50
N TYR A 15 -11.72 -6.72 -6.58
CA TYR A 15 -10.37 -6.23 -6.85
C TYR A 15 -10.47 -5.23 -8.00
N VAL A 16 -10.10 -3.97 -7.74
CA VAL A 16 -10.00 -2.93 -8.76
C VAL A 16 -8.54 -2.71 -9.05
N VAL A 17 -8.15 -2.93 -10.32
CA VAL A 17 -6.80 -2.64 -10.80
C VAL A 17 -6.83 -1.26 -11.43
N ALA A 18 -5.94 -0.39 -10.99
CA ALA A 18 -5.81 0.97 -11.46
C ALA A 18 -4.33 1.31 -11.60
N ASP A 19 -4.01 2.27 -12.45
CA ASP A 19 -2.66 2.81 -12.49
C ASP A 19 -2.36 3.63 -11.23
N GLU A 20 -1.08 3.98 -11.05
CA GLU A 20 -0.65 4.75 -9.89
C GLU A 20 -1.31 6.13 -9.86
N ARG A 21 -1.45 6.77 -11.03
CA ARG A 21 -2.01 8.11 -11.15
C ARG A 21 -3.47 8.08 -10.69
N ASP A 22 -4.30 7.20 -11.22
CA ASP A 22 -5.71 7.02 -10.84
C ASP A 22 -5.85 6.80 -9.33
N SER A 23 -5.07 5.87 -8.78
CA SER A 23 -5.18 5.48 -7.37
C SER A 23 -4.72 6.59 -6.42
N ILE A 24 -3.57 7.22 -6.68
CA ILE A 24 -2.99 8.25 -5.81
C ILE A 24 -3.73 9.58 -6.00
N ARG A 25 -3.97 10.01 -7.24
CA ARG A 25 -4.65 11.27 -7.57
C ARG A 25 -6.06 11.32 -7.01
N LEU A 26 -6.81 10.20 -7.04
CA LEU A 26 -8.12 10.12 -6.39
C LEU A 26 -8.03 10.46 -4.90
N ARG A 27 -7.02 9.93 -4.21
CA ARG A 27 -6.81 10.14 -2.77
C ARG A 27 -6.34 11.56 -2.47
N THR A 28 -5.33 12.06 -3.19
CA THR A 28 -4.72 13.36 -2.91
C THR A 28 -5.54 14.55 -3.40
N ASN A 29 -6.09 14.48 -4.62
CA ASN A 29 -6.67 15.64 -5.30
C ASN A 29 -8.18 15.76 -5.05
N TYR A 30 -8.89 14.63 -5.02
CA TYR A 30 -10.35 14.62 -4.87
C TYR A 30 -10.79 14.35 -3.44
N ARG A 31 -10.25 13.30 -2.81
CA ARG A 31 -10.62 12.92 -1.43
C ARG A 31 -9.85 13.70 -0.35
N ARG A 32 -8.75 14.36 -0.73
CA ARG A 32 -7.86 15.14 0.16
C ARG A 32 -7.33 14.32 1.35
N GLU A 33 -7.00 13.07 1.09
CA GLU A 33 -6.38 12.17 2.07
C GLU A 33 -4.86 12.38 2.12
N ASP A 34 -4.27 12.14 3.29
CA ASP A 34 -2.81 12.10 3.42
C ASP A 34 -2.23 10.84 2.79
N VAL A 35 -1.34 11.03 1.82
CA VAL A 35 -0.66 9.96 1.10
C VAL A 35 0.84 10.08 1.31
N TYR A 36 1.41 9.00 1.83
CA TYR A 36 2.84 8.86 2.09
C TYR A 36 3.45 7.84 1.12
N LEU A 37 4.54 8.21 0.44
CA LEU A 37 5.21 7.35 -0.52
C LEU A 37 6.60 6.96 -0.01
N TYR A 38 6.81 5.66 0.22
CA TYR A 38 8.06 5.10 0.72
C TYR A 38 8.71 4.20 -0.33
N ARG A 39 10.02 4.28 -0.46
CA ARG A 39 10.79 3.37 -1.32
C ARG A 39 11.05 2.06 -0.58
N THR A 40 10.58 0.94 -1.12
CA THR A 40 10.85 -0.40 -0.57
C THR A 40 12.25 -0.88 -0.94
N LEU A 41 12.88 -1.69 -0.08
CA LEU A 41 14.14 -2.38 -0.37
C LEU A 41 13.96 -3.75 -1.03
N ALA A 42 12.74 -4.05 -1.49
CA ALA A 42 12.45 -5.30 -2.19
C ALA A 42 13.24 -5.39 -3.50
N SER A 43 13.83 -6.56 -3.77
CA SER A 43 14.49 -6.82 -5.04
C SER A 43 13.48 -6.88 -6.20
N PRO A 44 13.90 -6.67 -7.45
CA PRO A 44 13.01 -6.81 -8.61
C PRO A 44 12.31 -8.18 -8.67
N ALA A 45 13.00 -9.24 -8.25
CA ALA A 45 12.43 -10.58 -8.18
C ALA A 45 11.31 -10.67 -7.12
N GLN A 46 11.53 -10.09 -5.93
CA GLN A 46 10.51 -10.02 -4.88
C GLN A 46 9.30 -9.18 -5.31
N ALA A 47 9.53 -8.03 -5.96
CA ALA A 47 8.46 -7.19 -6.49
C ALA A 47 7.63 -7.92 -7.56
N ARG A 48 8.28 -8.65 -8.48
CA ARG A 48 7.60 -9.47 -9.48
C ARG A 48 6.77 -10.58 -8.85
N GLU A 49 7.32 -11.27 -7.84
CA GLU A 49 6.59 -12.29 -7.09
C GLU A 49 5.33 -11.69 -6.45
N ARG A 50 5.44 -10.53 -5.79
CA ARG A 50 4.29 -9.80 -5.22
C ARG A 50 3.23 -9.48 -6.26
N PHE A 51 3.63 -9.01 -7.43
CA PHE A 51 2.69 -8.72 -8.51
C PHE A 51 1.92 -9.97 -8.95
N LEU A 52 2.62 -11.09 -9.15
CA LEU A 52 2.00 -12.36 -9.54
C LEU A 52 1.07 -12.93 -8.46
N GLU A 53 1.36 -12.70 -7.17
CA GLU A 53 0.45 -13.05 -6.06
C GLU A 53 -0.90 -12.33 -6.20
N TYR A 54 -0.91 -11.04 -6.56
CA TYR A 54 -2.14 -10.28 -6.82
C TYR A 54 -2.89 -10.75 -8.06
N ILE A 55 -2.18 -11.06 -9.16
CA ILE A 55 -2.81 -11.61 -10.37
C ILE A 55 -3.50 -12.93 -10.06
N LYS A 56 -2.82 -13.83 -9.34
CA LYS A 56 -3.39 -15.10 -8.92
C LYS A 56 -4.62 -14.92 -8.03
N ALA A 57 -4.56 -14.00 -7.07
CA ALA A 57 -5.69 -13.69 -6.19
C ALA A 57 -6.90 -13.12 -6.96
N THR A 58 -6.64 -12.27 -7.96
CA THR A 58 -7.68 -11.67 -8.82
C THR A 58 -8.34 -12.73 -9.70
N ASN A 59 -7.54 -13.57 -10.35
CA ASN A 59 -8.05 -14.68 -11.17
C ASN A 59 -8.86 -15.66 -10.34
N ALA A 60 -8.36 -16.05 -9.16
CA ALA A 60 -9.10 -16.93 -8.27
C ALA A 60 -10.44 -16.31 -7.80
N LEU A 61 -10.50 -14.99 -7.60
CA LEU A 61 -11.73 -14.30 -7.20
C LEU A 61 -12.79 -14.28 -8.32
N ARG A 62 -12.36 -14.25 -9.59
CA ARG A 62 -13.24 -14.38 -10.76
C ARG A 62 -13.97 -15.72 -10.74
N ASP A 63 -13.22 -16.80 -10.51
CA ASP A 63 -13.76 -18.17 -10.57
C ASP A 63 -14.45 -18.58 -9.26
N HIS A 64 -13.99 -18.03 -8.14
CA HIS A 64 -14.50 -18.31 -6.79
C HIS A 64 -14.78 -17.00 -6.05
N PRO A 65 -15.99 -16.43 -6.18
CA PRO A 65 -16.40 -15.23 -5.46
C PRO A 65 -16.23 -15.40 -3.94
N ARG A 66 -15.74 -14.35 -3.27
CA ARG A 66 -15.52 -14.33 -1.82
C ARG A 66 -16.20 -13.14 -1.17
N TRP A 67 -16.63 -13.33 0.07
CA TRP A 67 -17.11 -12.25 0.93
C TRP A 67 -15.94 -11.47 1.51
N TYR A 68 -16.07 -10.15 1.61
CA TYR A 68 -15.11 -9.29 2.29
C TYR A 68 -15.17 -9.51 3.80
N ASN A 69 -14.01 -9.62 4.43
CA ASN A 69 -13.85 -9.74 5.87
C ASN A 69 -12.71 -8.82 6.31
N GLU A 70 -12.97 -7.80 7.10
CA GLU A 70 -11.94 -6.82 7.51
C GLU A 70 -10.76 -7.40 8.29
N VAL A 71 -10.98 -8.50 9.01
CA VAL A 71 -9.94 -9.16 9.80
C VAL A 71 -9.00 -9.99 8.92
N THR A 72 -9.50 -10.56 7.81
CA THR A 72 -8.71 -11.45 6.94
C THR A 72 -8.39 -10.88 5.56
N THR A 73 -9.01 -9.77 5.19
CA THR A 73 -9.00 -9.23 3.82
C THR A 73 -8.79 -7.71 3.74
N ASN A 74 -8.32 -7.08 4.82
CA ASN A 74 -7.79 -5.72 4.71
C ASN A 74 -6.49 -5.70 3.88
N CYS A 75 -5.96 -4.51 3.55
CA CYS A 75 -4.79 -4.38 2.69
C CYS A 75 -3.56 -5.14 3.23
N THR A 76 -3.26 -5.01 4.53
CA THR A 76 -2.06 -5.62 5.14
C THR A 76 -2.19 -7.13 5.33
N THR A 77 -3.38 -7.60 5.73
CA THR A 77 -3.68 -9.03 5.90
C THR A 77 -3.79 -9.74 4.56
N SER A 78 -4.31 -9.08 3.51
CA SER A 78 -4.29 -9.59 2.13
C SER A 78 -2.87 -9.75 1.61
N ILE A 79 -2.01 -8.72 1.74
CA ILE A 79 -0.58 -8.79 1.36
C ILE A 79 0.12 -9.96 2.05
N ARG A 80 -0.20 -10.21 3.32
CA ARG A 80 0.39 -11.32 4.08
C ARG A 80 -0.19 -12.67 3.66
N THR A 81 -1.50 -12.79 3.48
CA THR A 81 -2.17 -14.08 3.27
C THR A 81 -2.05 -14.61 1.84
N GLN A 82 -1.88 -13.72 0.85
CA GLN A 82 -1.60 -14.10 -0.54
C GLN A 82 -0.28 -14.87 -0.69
N ARG A 83 0.68 -14.65 0.23
CA ARG A 83 1.93 -15.42 0.29
C ARG A 83 1.68 -16.87 0.70
N ALA A 84 2.49 -17.76 0.15
CA ALA A 84 2.62 -19.14 0.66
C ALA A 84 2.96 -19.11 2.15
N VAL A 85 2.38 -20.03 2.94
CA VAL A 85 2.46 -20.02 4.42
C VAL A 85 3.88 -19.87 4.95
N LYS A 86 4.85 -20.58 4.33
CA LYS A 86 6.27 -20.57 4.71
C LYS A 86 6.99 -19.23 4.46
N LEU A 87 6.43 -18.36 3.62
CA LEU A 87 7.00 -17.07 3.22
C LEU A 87 6.24 -15.88 3.83
N ARG A 88 5.27 -16.14 4.71
CA ARG A 88 4.47 -15.08 5.34
C ARG A 88 5.31 -14.34 6.36
N ALA A 89 5.22 -13.01 6.33
CA ALA A 89 5.79 -12.18 7.37
C ALA A 89 5.21 -12.57 8.76
N PRO A 90 6.02 -12.50 9.83
CA PRO A 90 5.54 -12.73 11.20
C PRO A 90 4.37 -11.81 11.51
N TRP A 91 3.39 -12.37 12.21
CA TRP A 91 2.18 -11.66 12.61
C TRP A 91 2.53 -10.46 13.50
N ASP A 92 1.91 -9.31 13.27
CA ASP A 92 2.08 -8.09 14.06
C ASP A 92 0.72 -7.41 14.20
N TRP A 93 0.38 -6.91 15.37
CA TRP A 93 -0.91 -6.27 15.64
C TRP A 93 -1.15 -5.05 14.74
N ARG A 94 -0.08 -4.38 14.28
CA ARG A 94 -0.12 -3.28 13.30
C ARG A 94 -0.60 -3.72 11.91
N MET A 95 -0.67 -5.02 11.65
CA MET A 95 -1.30 -5.54 10.43
C MET A 95 -2.83 -5.49 10.48
N LEU A 96 -3.43 -5.36 11.66
CA LEU A 96 -4.87 -5.13 11.81
C LEU A 96 -5.23 -3.64 11.81
N LEU A 97 -4.33 -2.77 12.26
CA LEU A 97 -4.55 -1.32 12.29
C LEU A 97 -4.01 -0.68 11.02
N ASN A 98 -4.93 -0.35 10.12
CA ASN A 98 -4.64 0.43 8.92
C ASN A 98 -3.96 1.75 9.33
N GLY A 99 -2.75 2.01 8.84
CA GLY A 99 -1.99 3.25 9.10
C GLY A 99 -0.72 3.10 9.95
N LYS A 100 -0.37 1.89 10.40
CA LYS A 100 0.89 1.60 11.14
C LYS A 100 1.87 0.67 10.40
N ALA A 101 1.54 0.33 9.15
CA ALA A 101 2.38 -0.55 8.34
C ALA A 101 3.70 0.13 7.92
N ASP A 102 3.71 1.45 7.76
CA ASP A 102 4.89 2.27 7.50
C ASP A 102 5.92 2.17 8.64
N GLU A 103 5.46 2.33 9.90
CA GLU A 103 6.28 2.20 11.11
C GLU A 103 6.85 0.78 11.26
N LEU A 104 6.03 -0.25 11.00
CA LEU A 104 6.47 -1.64 10.99
C LEU A 104 7.57 -1.91 9.94
N LEU A 105 7.40 -1.37 8.72
CA LEU A 105 8.39 -1.54 7.65
C LEU A 105 9.69 -0.78 7.94
N TYR A 106 9.61 0.37 8.61
CA TYR A 106 10.77 1.11 9.08
C TYR A 106 11.57 0.30 10.11
N GLU A 107 10.90 -0.22 11.16
CA GLU A 107 11.55 -1.04 12.20
C GLU A 107 12.17 -2.32 11.65
N ARG A 108 11.56 -2.91 10.61
CA ARG A 108 12.07 -4.12 9.96
C ARG A 108 13.12 -3.83 8.87
N HIS A 109 13.56 -2.57 8.73
CA HIS A 109 14.51 -2.15 7.70
C HIS A 109 14.09 -2.61 6.28
N ALA A 110 12.79 -2.53 5.99
CA ALA A 110 12.21 -2.96 4.71
C ALA A 110 11.95 -1.81 3.73
N ILE A 111 12.15 -0.56 4.18
CA ILE A 111 12.07 0.66 3.38
C ILE A 111 13.38 1.45 3.49
N ALA A 112 13.71 2.17 2.42
CA ALA A 112 14.84 3.08 2.41
C ALA A 112 14.58 4.24 3.38
N THR A 113 15.52 4.49 4.28
CA THR A 113 15.39 5.53 5.31
C THR A 113 16.32 6.71 5.07
N GLY A 114 17.39 6.54 4.28
CA GLY A 114 18.45 7.54 4.14
C GLY A 114 19.14 7.88 5.46
N GLY A 115 19.02 7.02 6.49
CA GLY A 115 19.49 7.29 7.85
C GLY A 115 18.60 8.24 8.67
N LEU A 116 17.45 8.67 8.13
CA LEU A 116 16.54 9.59 8.82
C LEU A 116 15.75 8.89 9.93
N PRO A 117 15.46 9.58 11.05
CA PRO A 117 14.46 9.13 12.02
C PRO A 117 13.09 8.97 11.37
N PHE A 118 12.27 8.04 11.86
CA PHE A 118 10.96 7.71 11.26
C PHE A 118 10.03 8.92 11.13
N SER A 119 9.97 9.81 12.14
CA SER A 119 9.13 11.01 12.10
C SER A 119 9.50 11.93 10.93
N GLU A 120 10.80 12.13 10.72
CA GLU A 120 11.32 12.95 9.63
C GLU A 120 11.13 12.26 8.27
N LEU A 121 11.40 10.96 8.20
CA LEU A 121 11.12 10.15 7.01
C LEU A 121 9.65 10.28 6.60
N LYS A 122 8.73 10.15 7.55
CA LYS A 122 7.28 10.25 7.31
C LYS A 122 6.90 11.65 6.81
N GLN A 123 7.40 12.71 7.43
CA GLN A 123 7.14 14.06 6.99
C GLN A 123 7.62 14.30 5.56
N ARG A 124 8.84 13.87 5.22
CA ARG A 124 9.41 14.00 3.87
C ARG A 124 8.73 13.11 2.83
N SER A 125 8.10 12.02 3.29
CA SER A 125 7.38 11.07 2.42
C SER A 125 5.95 11.52 2.08
N LEU A 126 5.45 12.62 2.67
CA LEU A 126 4.13 13.17 2.33
C LEU A 126 4.17 13.78 0.92
N ILE A 127 3.45 13.18 -0.03
CA ILE A 127 3.47 13.59 -1.46
C ILE A 127 2.29 14.47 -1.86
N ASN A 128 1.41 14.83 -0.93
CA ASN A 128 0.15 15.50 -1.19
C ASN A 128 0.28 16.76 -2.05
N GLU A 129 1.25 17.63 -1.76
CA GLU A 129 1.46 18.86 -2.53
C GLU A 129 1.97 18.56 -3.94
N ARG A 130 2.94 17.65 -4.08
CA ARG A 130 3.49 17.23 -5.38
C ARG A 130 2.43 16.56 -6.24
N ALA A 131 1.62 15.68 -5.66
CA ALA A 131 0.53 15.00 -6.37
C ALA A 131 -0.57 15.97 -6.83
N ARG A 132 -0.90 16.99 -6.02
CA ARG A 132 -1.82 18.05 -6.42
C ARG A 132 -1.25 18.94 -7.51
N ALA A 133 0.04 19.27 -7.45
CA ALA A 133 0.71 20.05 -8.48
C ALA A 133 0.79 19.29 -9.82
N ALA A 134 1.09 17.98 -9.77
CA ALA A 134 1.16 17.14 -10.96
C ALA A 134 -0.22 16.91 -11.59
N ASP A 135 -1.28 16.65 -10.81
CA ASP A 135 -2.68 16.41 -11.25
C ASP A 135 -2.84 15.63 -12.58
N LYS A 136 -2.89 16.34 -13.71
CA LYS A 136 -3.13 15.76 -15.03
C LYS A 136 -1.86 15.48 -15.85
N ASP A 137 -0.70 15.83 -15.32
CA ASP A 137 0.59 15.69 -15.97
C ASP A 137 0.87 14.21 -16.33
N PRO A 138 1.29 13.90 -17.57
CA PRO A 138 1.67 12.55 -17.96
C PRO A 138 2.86 12.00 -17.15
N ASP A 139 3.72 12.86 -16.59
CA ASP A 139 4.85 12.51 -15.75
C ASP A 139 4.46 12.39 -14.25
N PHE A 140 3.17 12.29 -13.91
CA PHE A 140 2.68 12.24 -12.52
C PHE A 140 3.53 11.34 -11.60
N SER A 141 3.77 10.10 -12.02
CA SER A 141 4.57 9.13 -11.26
C SER A 141 6.00 9.57 -11.01
N ARG A 142 6.62 10.26 -11.97
CA ARG A 142 7.98 10.79 -11.85
C ARG A 142 7.99 11.98 -10.89
N LEU A 143 7.08 12.92 -11.07
CA LEU A 143 6.97 14.16 -10.30
C LEU A 143 6.73 13.93 -8.80
N ILE A 144 5.89 12.96 -8.43
CA ILE A 144 5.64 12.66 -7.01
C ILE A 144 6.86 12.06 -6.28
N ARG A 145 7.95 11.71 -7.01
CA ARG A 145 9.15 11.07 -6.46
C ARG A 145 10.39 11.95 -6.38
N GLU A 146 10.38 13.17 -6.95
CA GLU A 146 11.61 13.97 -7.18
C GLU A 146 12.41 14.28 -5.90
N ASP A 147 11.76 14.44 -4.75
CA ASP A 147 12.43 14.78 -3.48
C ASP A 147 12.27 13.71 -2.39
N LEU A 148 11.87 12.49 -2.77
CA LEU A 148 11.70 11.45 -1.76
C LEU A 148 13.04 11.01 -1.19
N PRO A 149 13.10 10.69 0.11
CA PRO A 149 14.29 10.09 0.71
C PRO A 149 14.70 8.83 -0.06
N ASN A 150 15.91 8.84 -0.60
CA ASN A 150 16.51 7.70 -1.27
C ASN A 150 17.29 6.84 -0.26
N GLY A 151 17.53 5.58 -0.62
CA GLY A 151 18.41 4.71 0.16
C GLY A 151 19.86 5.20 0.06
N ASN A 152 20.62 5.03 1.14
CA ASN A 152 22.08 5.06 1.08
C ASN A 152 22.60 3.77 0.44
#